data_AF-A0A7V8YGX0-F1
#
_entry.id   AF-A0A7V8YGX0-F1
#
_cell.length_a   1.000
_cell.length_b   1.000
_cell.length_c   1.000
_cell.angle_alpha   90.00
_cell.angle_beta   90.00
_cell.angle_gamma   90.00
#
_symmetry.space_group_name_H-M   'P 1'
#
loop_
_entity.id
_entity.type
_entity.pdbx_description
1 polymer ?
#
loop_
_entity_poly.entity_id
_entity_poly.type
_entity_poly.pdbx_seq_one_letter_code
_entity_poly.pdbx_strand_id
1 'polypeptide(L)'
;MTERAAHRAVSRPAHRTVSRTAGRAAGHDRTSTLTRVSTHLLLILTASAMIAPFVWMALTSFKTDKDVASFPPNWLPSSWRLSNYPDAMQAAPFDLYFRNSLIISVGHVTLNLLLASLAGYALARYRFRGRELVFLGFVAMLMIPTYTKIVPQFLIAKTMPLFGGNNIIGEGGSGWVNTWWGLIIPGAVTPFAVFMF
;
A
#
# COMPACT_ATOMS: atom_id res chain seq x y z
N MET A 1 -18.24 -78.69 -21.51
CA MET A 1 -18.78 -79.08 -20.20
C MET A 1 -17.64 -78.97 -19.20
N THR A 2 -17.62 -78.14 -18.17
CA THR A 2 -18.61 -77.28 -17.48
C THR A 2 -17.75 -76.49 -16.47
N GLU A 3 -17.65 -75.16 -16.58
CA GLU A 3 -18.42 -74.16 -15.81
C GLU A 3 -17.89 -73.88 -14.38
N ARG A 4 -17.75 -72.57 -14.11
CA ARG A 4 -17.78 -71.86 -12.80
C ARG A 4 -16.49 -71.85 -11.98
N ALA A 5 -15.78 -70.71 -11.88
CA ALA A 5 -16.14 -69.42 -11.28
C ALA A 5 -15.89 -69.35 -9.76
N ALA A 6 -15.04 -68.38 -9.44
CA ALA A 6 -15.19 -67.40 -8.36
C ALA A 6 -14.47 -67.64 -7.01
N HIS A 7 -14.01 -66.48 -6.53
CA HIS A 7 -13.70 -66.08 -5.15
C HIS A 7 -12.27 -66.23 -4.60
N ARG A 8 -11.57 -65.08 -4.69
CA ARG A 8 -10.95 -64.34 -3.58
C ARG A 8 -10.10 -65.14 -2.59
N ALA A 9 -8.80 -64.82 -2.56
CA ALA A 9 -8.19 -64.18 -1.39
C ALA A 9 -6.86 -63.55 -1.78
N VAL A 10 -6.87 -62.23 -1.95
CA VAL A 10 -5.67 -61.40 -1.97
C VAL A 10 -5.10 -61.42 -0.55
N SER A 11 -4.07 -62.24 -0.31
CA SER A 11 -3.30 -62.23 0.93
C SER A 11 -2.38 -61.01 0.95
N ARG A 12 -2.93 -59.86 1.37
CA ARG A 12 -2.16 -58.66 1.75
C ARG A 12 -1.32 -59.00 2.97
N PRO A 13 0.02 -58.82 2.97
CA PRO A 13 0.75 -58.75 4.21
C PRO A 13 0.39 -57.44 4.92
N ALA A 14 0.08 -57.60 6.20
CA ALA A 14 -0.21 -56.61 7.23
C ALA A 14 0.24 -55.18 6.93
N HIS A 15 -0.73 -54.25 7.03
CA HIS A 15 -0.50 -52.85 7.31
C HIS A 15 0.46 -52.73 8.49
N ARG A 16 1.73 -52.44 8.20
CA ARG A 16 2.67 -51.95 9.19
C ARG A 16 2.25 -50.51 9.48
N THR A 17 1.50 -50.35 10.55
CA THR A 17 1.14 -49.06 11.16
C THR A 17 2.42 -48.27 11.41
N VAL A 18 2.75 -47.35 10.50
CA VAL A 18 3.80 -46.34 10.75
C VAL A 18 3.16 -45.28 11.63
N SER A 19 3.06 -45.58 12.92
CA SER A 19 2.97 -44.58 13.97
C SER A 19 4.32 -43.84 14.04
N ARG A 20 4.44 -42.75 13.28
CA ARG A 20 5.51 -41.72 13.40
C ARG A 20 4.94 -40.33 13.69
N THR A 21 3.86 -40.27 14.45
CA THR A 21 3.37 -39.06 15.13
C THR A 21 3.90 -39.06 16.57
N ALA A 22 5.18 -38.77 16.76
CA ALA A 22 5.72 -38.29 18.04
C ALA A 22 7.21 -37.95 17.85
N GLY A 23 7.59 -36.68 18.03
CA GLY A 23 9.01 -36.32 18.16
C GLY A 23 9.55 -35.24 17.23
N ARG A 24 8.74 -34.28 16.76
CA ARG A 24 9.28 -33.08 16.09
C ARG A 24 8.50 -31.78 16.31
N ALA A 25 7.77 -31.67 17.42
CA ALA A 25 7.04 -30.46 17.80
C ALA A 25 7.34 -30.08 19.26
N ALA A 26 8.60 -29.85 19.59
CA ALA A 26 9.01 -29.26 20.88
C ALA A 26 10.35 -28.54 20.78
N GLY A 27 10.55 -27.79 19.70
CA GLY A 27 11.58 -26.75 19.62
C GLY A 27 10.94 -25.39 19.87
N HIS A 28 10.16 -25.25 20.94
CA HIS A 28 9.74 -23.91 21.38
C HIS A 28 10.92 -23.28 22.08
N ASP A 29 11.48 -22.28 21.44
CA ASP A 29 12.59 -21.44 21.87
C ASP A 29 12.57 -21.19 23.39
N ARG A 30 13.55 -21.81 24.07
CA ARG A 30 13.98 -21.40 25.41
C ARG A 30 14.72 -20.06 25.30
N THR A 31 14.05 -19.03 24.79
CA THR A 31 14.52 -17.66 25.04
C THR A 31 14.45 -17.45 26.53
N SER A 32 15.62 -17.20 27.14
CA SER A 32 15.70 -16.92 28.58
C SER A 32 14.73 -15.79 28.94
N THR A 33 14.12 -15.85 30.13
CA THR A 33 13.20 -14.79 30.60
C THR A 33 13.81 -13.40 30.45
N LEU A 34 15.13 -13.29 30.61
CA LEU A 34 15.92 -12.07 30.38
C LEU A 34 15.82 -11.56 28.92
N THR A 35 15.98 -12.45 27.94
CA THR A 35 15.82 -12.11 26.51
C THR A 35 14.42 -11.61 26.20
N ARG A 36 13.39 -12.25 26.78
CA ARG A 36 12.00 -11.80 26.59
C ARG A 36 11.78 -10.41 27.18
N VAL A 37 12.22 -10.18 28.41
CA VAL A 37 12.09 -8.87 29.08
C VAL A 37 12.83 -7.80 28.29
N SER A 38 14.07 -8.06 27.83
CA SER A 38 14.82 -7.09 27.04
C SER A 38 14.14 -6.77 25.70
N THR A 39 13.57 -7.78 25.02
CA THR A 39 12.82 -7.56 23.77
C THR A 39 11.56 -6.74 24.02
N HIS A 40 10.81 -6.99 25.10
CA HIS A 40 9.62 -6.20 25.42
C HIS A 40 9.97 -4.77 25.80
N LEU A 41 11.04 -4.54 26.57
CA LEU A 41 11.52 -3.20 26.90
C LEU A 41 11.92 -2.43 25.65
N LEU A 42 12.66 -3.07 24.73
CA LEU A 42 13.04 -2.45 23.45
C LEU A 42 11.79 -2.11 22.62
N LEU A 43 10.84 -3.04 22.51
CA LEU A 43 9.58 -2.81 21.77
C LEU A 43 8.77 -1.65 22.37
N ILE A 44 8.64 -1.59 23.70
CA ILE A 44 7.93 -0.51 24.39
C ILE A 44 8.63 0.81 24.15
N LEU A 45 9.95 0.87 24.31
CA LEU A 45 10.73 2.09 24.09
C LEU A 45 10.60 2.60 22.65
N THR A 46 10.74 1.71 21.66
CA THR A 46 10.59 2.07 20.24
C THR A 46 9.16 2.49 19.93
N ALA A 47 8.15 1.77 20.44
CA ALA A 47 6.75 2.14 20.24
C ALA A 47 6.42 3.50 20.87
N SER A 48 6.90 3.77 22.09
CA SER A 48 6.75 5.06 22.77
C SER A 48 7.42 6.19 21.97
N ALA A 49 8.64 5.96 21.47
CA ALA A 49 9.34 6.93 20.63
C ALA A 49 8.59 7.21 19.32
N MET A 50 7.99 6.19 18.70
CA MET A 50 7.17 6.34 17.48
C MET A 50 5.84 7.06 17.74
N ILE A 51 5.22 6.85 18.91
CA ILE A 51 3.95 7.46 19.29
C ILE A 51 4.12 8.91 19.76
N ALA A 52 5.28 9.26 20.34
CA ALA A 52 5.57 10.60 20.86
C ALA A 52 5.21 11.76 19.91
N PRO A 53 5.57 11.78 18.60
CA PRO A 53 5.18 12.87 17.71
C PRO A 53 3.66 12.96 17.49
N PHE A 54 2.93 11.85 17.52
CA PHE A 54 1.46 11.87 17.39
C PHE A 54 0.78 12.41 18.65
N VAL A 55 1.30 12.04 19.83
CA VAL A 55 0.83 12.61 21.10
C VAL A 55 1.12 14.11 21.14
N TRP A 56 2.31 14.52 20.71
CA TRP A 56 2.65 15.94 20.60
C TRP A 56 1.72 16.68 19.63
N MET A 57 1.42 16.09 18.46
CA MET A 57 0.52 16.66 17.47
C MET A 57 -0.89 16.84 18.05
N ALA A 58 -1.42 15.82 18.74
CA ALA A 58 -2.71 15.89 19.39
C ALA A 58 -2.75 16.92 20.53
N LEU A 59 -1.71 17.03 21.35
CA LEU A 59 -1.64 18.07 22.38
C LEU A 59 -1.54 19.47 21.76
N THR A 60 -0.81 19.58 20.64
CA THR A 60 -0.63 20.84 19.92
C THR A 60 -1.90 21.32 19.24
N SER A 61 -2.81 20.43 18.82
CA SER A 61 -4.11 20.85 18.27
C SER A 61 -4.99 21.57 19.29
N PHE A 62 -4.72 21.44 20.60
CA PHE A 62 -5.42 22.18 21.66
C PHE A 62 -4.67 23.44 22.15
N LYS A 63 -3.43 23.66 21.69
CA LYS A 63 -2.59 24.78 22.16
C LYS A 63 -3.08 26.12 21.62
N THR A 64 -2.71 27.18 22.32
CA THR A 64 -2.85 28.56 21.83
C THR A 64 -1.72 28.91 20.87
N ASP A 65 -1.91 29.88 19.97
CA ASP A 65 -0.83 30.34 19.08
C ASP A 65 0.42 30.78 19.86
N LYS A 66 0.23 31.37 21.04
CA LYS A 66 1.31 31.76 21.96
C LYS A 66 2.07 30.54 22.50
N ASP A 67 1.37 29.46 22.83
CA ASP A 67 2.00 28.21 23.29
C ASP A 67 2.78 27.54 22.16
N VAL A 68 2.25 27.55 20.93
CA VAL A 68 2.92 26.99 19.76
C VAL A 68 4.19 27.78 19.42
N ALA A 69 4.15 29.11 19.57
CA ALA A 69 5.27 30.00 19.31
C ALA A 69 6.27 30.12 20.48
N SER A 70 6.03 29.46 21.62
CA SER A 70 6.88 29.54 22.81
C SER A 70 8.20 28.78 22.66
N PHE A 71 9.28 29.31 23.22
CA PHE A 71 10.58 28.63 23.33
C PHE A 71 11.09 28.70 24.78
N PRO A 72 11.36 27.56 25.45
CA PRO A 72 11.21 26.18 24.96
C PRO A 72 9.74 25.80 24.72
N PRO A 73 9.44 24.89 23.77
CA PRO A 73 8.05 24.56 23.46
C PRO A 73 7.39 23.79 24.61
N ASN A 74 6.23 24.26 25.05
CA ASN A 74 5.45 23.61 26.09
C ASN A 74 4.95 22.24 25.61
N TRP A 75 5.18 21.17 26.38
CA TRP A 75 4.65 19.84 26.05
C TRP A 75 3.12 19.79 26.20
N LEU A 76 2.59 20.32 27.30
CA LEU A 76 1.16 20.41 27.59
C LEU A 76 0.58 21.78 27.20
N PRO A 77 -0.69 21.84 26.79
CA PRO A 77 -1.38 23.09 26.54
C PRO A 77 -1.60 23.88 27.84
N SER A 78 -1.36 25.19 27.81
CA SER A 78 -1.67 26.08 28.95
C SER A 78 -3.18 26.22 29.16
N SER A 79 -3.94 26.15 28.07
CA SER A 79 -5.40 26.15 28.03
C SER A 79 -5.89 25.24 26.91
N TRP A 80 -6.97 24.50 27.15
CA TRP A 80 -7.54 23.58 26.16
C TRP A 80 -8.44 24.35 25.18
N ARG A 81 -7.94 24.64 23.97
CA ARG A 81 -8.72 25.31 22.92
C ARG A 81 -9.40 24.34 21.99
N LEU A 82 -10.62 23.94 22.35
CA LEU A 82 -11.50 23.16 21.48
C LEU A 82 -11.99 23.95 20.26
N SER A 83 -11.96 25.29 20.30
CA SER A 83 -12.34 26.15 19.18
C SER A 83 -11.44 25.99 17.96
N ASN A 84 -10.21 25.52 18.15
CA ASN A 84 -9.27 25.25 17.05
C ASN A 84 -9.86 24.31 15.98
N TYR A 85 -10.76 23.39 16.35
CA TYR A 85 -11.40 22.47 15.40
C TYR A 85 -12.44 23.16 14.48
N PRO A 86 -13.49 23.83 15.00
CA PRO A 86 -14.41 24.58 14.13
C PRO A 86 -13.73 25.74 13.41
N ASP A 87 -12.75 26.40 14.02
CA ASP A 87 -11.98 27.48 13.37
C ASP A 87 -11.16 26.92 12.19
N ALA A 88 -10.50 25.77 12.36
CA ALA A 88 -9.80 25.10 11.27
C ALA A 88 -10.76 24.68 10.15
N MET A 89 -11.93 24.12 10.48
CA MET A 89 -12.94 23.75 9.46
C MET A 89 -13.42 24.94 8.63
N GLN A 90 -13.41 26.15 9.18
CA GLN A 90 -13.80 27.38 8.48
C GLN A 90 -12.62 28.08 7.77
N ALA A 91 -11.38 27.80 8.19
CA ALA A 91 -10.18 28.40 7.61
C ALA A 91 -9.89 27.94 6.17
N ALA A 92 -10.43 26.79 5.76
CA ALA A 92 -10.26 26.26 4.41
C ALA A 92 -11.49 25.45 3.96
N PRO A 93 -11.75 25.30 2.65
CA PRO A 93 -12.85 24.51 2.13
C PRO A 93 -12.57 23.00 2.28
N PHE A 94 -12.58 22.49 3.51
CA PHE A 94 -12.26 21.10 3.83
C PHE A 94 -13.19 20.09 3.18
N ASP A 95 -14.47 20.42 3.00
CA ASP A 95 -15.41 19.59 2.24
C ASP A 95 -14.93 19.36 0.80
N LEU A 96 -14.44 20.41 0.13
CA LEU A 96 -13.88 20.31 -1.22
C LEU A 96 -12.61 19.44 -1.22
N TYR A 97 -11.71 19.64 -0.27
CA TYR A 97 -10.47 18.86 -0.18
C TYR A 97 -10.74 17.38 0.10
N PHE A 98 -11.69 17.09 0.98
CA PHE A 98 -12.10 15.74 1.30
C PHE A 98 -12.72 15.05 0.08
N ARG A 99 -13.66 15.71 -0.61
CA ARG A 99 -14.30 15.18 -1.83
C ARG A 99 -13.28 14.95 -2.93
N ASN A 100 -12.39 15.90 -3.18
CA ASN A 100 -11.32 15.74 -4.17
C ASN A 100 -10.42 14.56 -3.82
N SER A 101 -9.98 14.45 -2.57
CA SER A 101 -9.10 13.36 -2.13
C SER A 101 -9.80 12.01 -2.21
N LEU A 102 -11.09 11.94 -1.89
CA LEU A 102 -11.90 10.73 -2.01
C LEU A 102 -12.02 10.30 -3.49
N ILE A 103 -12.36 11.21 -4.38
CA ILE A 103 -12.48 10.94 -5.82
C ILE A 103 -11.15 10.47 -6.40
N ILE A 104 -10.06 11.17 -6.07
CA ILE A 104 -8.72 10.82 -6.56
C ILE A 104 -8.29 9.46 -6.02
N SER A 105 -8.40 9.23 -4.70
CA SER A 105 -7.95 7.99 -4.08
C SER A 105 -8.77 6.77 -4.53
N VAL A 106 -10.10 6.87 -4.57
CA VAL A 106 -10.97 5.78 -5.03
C VAL A 106 -10.73 5.49 -6.51
N GLY A 107 -10.66 6.53 -7.36
CA GLY A 107 -10.39 6.37 -8.79
C GLY A 107 -9.03 5.72 -9.05
N HIS A 108 -8.00 6.18 -8.35
CA HIS A 108 -6.65 5.65 -8.46
C HIS A 108 -6.55 4.20 -7.97
N VAL A 109 -7.09 3.89 -6.78
CA VAL A 109 -7.09 2.52 -6.24
C VAL A 109 -7.85 1.56 -7.14
N THR A 110 -9.02 1.97 -7.64
CA THR A 110 -9.83 1.13 -8.53
C THR A 110 -9.07 0.82 -9.81
N LEU A 111 -8.50 1.83 -10.46
CA LEU A 111 -7.78 1.65 -11.71
C LEU A 111 -6.50 0.82 -11.51
N ASN A 112 -5.78 1.06 -10.42
CA ASN A 112 -4.58 0.30 -10.06
C ASN A 112 -4.91 -1.16 -9.78
N LEU A 113 -5.91 -1.44 -8.94
CA LEU A 113 -6.32 -2.80 -8.63
C LEU A 113 -6.73 -3.56 -9.89
N LEU A 114 -7.54 -2.94 -10.75
CA LEU A 114 -7.98 -3.57 -12.00
C LEU A 114 -6.81 -3.84 -12.93
N LEU A 115 -6.04 -2.83 -13.30
CA LEU A 115 -4.99 -2.99 -14.31
C LEU A 115 -3.80 -3.80 -13.80
N ALA A 116 -3.38 -3.58 -12.55
CA ALA A 116 -2.24 -4.27 -11.97
C ALA A 116 -2.53 -5.76 -11.73
N SER A 117 -3.73 -6.10 -11.23
CA SER A 117 -4.10 -7.53 -11.05
C SER A 117 -4.23 -8.25 -12.39
N LEU A 118 -4.79 -7.61 -13.42
CA LEU A 118 -4.87 -8.20 -14.76
C LEU A 118 -3.47 -8.43 -15.34
N ALA A 119 -2.56 -7.46 -15.22
CA ALA A 119 -1.19 -7.58 -15.70
C ALA A 119 -0.40 -8.62 -14.92
N GLY A 120 -0.51 -8.62 -13.59
CA GLY A 120 0.16 -9.57 -12.69
C GLY A 120 -0.31 -11.00 -12.94
N TYR A 121 -1.63 -11.20 -13.02
CA TYR A 121 -2.22 -12.49 -13.39
C TYR A 121 -1.73 -12.97 -14.75
N ALA A 122 -1.68 -12.08 -15.75
CA ALA A 122 -1.25 -12.44 -17.09
C ALA A 122 0.22 -12.90 -17.11
N LEU A 123 1.08 -12.21 -16.38
CA LEU A 123 2.50 -12.53 -16.28
C LEU A 123 2.76 -13.82 -15.49
N ALA A 124 1.97 -14.05 -14.44
CA ALA A 124 2.11 -15.22 -13.56
C ALA A 124 1.52 -16.50 -14.16
N ARG A 125 0.38 -16.42 -14.86
CA ARG A 125 -0.38 -17.60 -15.31
C ARG A 125 -0.21 -17.94 -16.78
N TYR A 126 -0.07 -16.96 -17.67
CA TYR A 126 0.06 -17.23 -19.10
C TYR A 126 1.53 -17.37 -19.53
N ARG A 127 1.76 -18.23 -20.53
CA ARG A 127 3.05 -18.36 -21.22
C ARG A 127 2.90 -17.80 -22.63
N PHE A 128 3.27 -16.55 -22.82
CA PHE A 128 3.24 -15.86 -24.12
C PHE A 128 4.64 -15.46 -24.58
N ARG A 129 4.81 -15.28 -25.89
CA ARG A 129 6.09 -14.85 -26.49
C ARG A 129 6.37 -13.40 -26.09
N GLY A 130 7.54 -13.12 -25.51
CA GLY A 130 7.92 -11.78 -25.02
C GLY A 130 7.66 -11.50 -23.54
N ARG A 131 7.18 -12.49 -22.77
CA ARG A 131 6.93 -12.36 -21.32
C ARG A 131 8.13 -11.83 -20.54
N GLU A 132 9.33 -12.32 -20.86
CA GLU A 132 10.57 -11.91 -20.19
C GLU A 132 10.90 -10.43 -20.44
N LEU A 133 10.63 -9.93 -21.65
CA LEU A 133 10.84 -8.52 -21.99
C LEU A 133 9.86 -7.61 -21.23
N VAL A 134 8.61 -8.02 -21.12
CA VAL A 134 7.60 -7.30 -20.32
C VAL A 134 7.99 -7.28 -18.85
N PHE A 135 8.41 -8.43 -18.31
CA PHE A 135 8.91 -8.54 -16.94
C PHE A 135 10.11 -7.63 -16.70
N LEU A 136 11.13 -7.69 -17.57
CA LEU A 136 12.31 -6.83 -17.47
C LEU A 136 11.95 -5.34 -17.62
N GLY A 137 10.97 -5.01 -18.47
CA GLY A 137 10.43 -3.66 -18.59
C GLY A 137 9.85 -3.14 -17.28
N PHE A 138 9.06 -3.95 -16.57
CA PHE A 138 8.56 -3.58 -15.24
C PHE A 138 9.69 -3.38 -14.22
N VAL A 139 10.71 -4.26 -14.23
CA VAL A 139 11.90 -4.10 -13.36
C VAL A 139 12.64 -2.81 -13.69
N ALA A 140 12.84 -2.49 -14.98
CA ALA A 140 13.49 -1.25 -15.40
C ALA A 140 12.70 -0.01 -14.96
N MET A 141 11.36 -0.04 -15.00
CA MET A 141 10.52 1.05 -14.50
C MET A 141 10.66 1.28 -12.98
N LEU A 142 10.95 0.23 -12.19
CA LEU A 142 11.23 0.36 -10.75
C LEU A 142 12.55 1.08 -10.46
N MET A 143 13.51 1.06 -11.40
CA MET A 143 14.79 1.75 -11.26
C MET A 143 14.67 3.27 -11.48
N ILE A 144 13.61 3.73 -12.15
CA ILE A 144 13.42 5.16 -12.42
C ILE A 144 12.86 5.85 -11.17
N PRO A 145 13.62 6.79 -10.56
CA PRO A 145 13.18 7.46 -9.35
C PRO A 145 11.94 8.32 -9.60
N THR A 146 11.08 8.44 -8.59
CA THR A 146 9.80 9.17 -8.73
C THR A 146 10.02 10.63 -9.13
N TYR A 147 11.01 11.30 -8.55
CA TYR A 147 11.26 12.72 -8.78
C TYR A 147 11.71 13.06 -10.21
N THR A 148 12.41 12.17 -10.92
CA THR A 148 12.84 12.44 -12.31
C THR A 148 11.69 12.39 -13.30
N LYS A 149 10.58 11.74 -12.93
CA LYS A 149 9.39 11.60 -13.79
C LYS A 149 8.41 12.77 -13.66
N ILE A 150 8.55 13.63 -12.65
CA ILE A 150 7.58 14.72 -12.37
C ILE A 150 7.46 15.70 -13.55
N VAL A 151 8.59 16.18 -14.09
CA VAL A 151 8.57 17.14 -15.21
C VAL A 151 7.97 16.51 -16.47
N PRO A 152 8.44 15.32 -16.93
CA PRO A 152 7.79 14.62 -18.06
C PRO A 152 6.30 14.37 -17.84
N GLN A 153 5.91 13.95 -16.64
CA GLN A 153 4.51 13.69 -16.30
C GLN A 153 3.66 14.96 -16.36
N PHE A 154 4.19 16.09 -15.88
CA PHE A 154 3.52 17.38 -16.00
C PHE A 154 3.36 17.79 -17.47
N LEU A 155 4.39 17.61 -18.30
CA LEU A 155 4.31 17.91 -19.73
C LEU A 155 3.24 17.05 -20.41
N ILE A 156 3.21 15.73 -20.16
CA ILE A 156 2.17 14.83 -20.68
C ILE A 156 0.77 15.29 -20.28
N ALA A 157 0.58 15.66 -19.00
CA ALA A 157 -0.71 16.15 -18.53
C ALA A 157 -1.10 17.48 -19.20
N LYS A 158 -0.16 18.41 -19.37
CA LYS A 158 -0.39 19.72 -19.99
C LYS A 158 -0.67 19.61 -21.49
N THR A 159 0.06 18.76 -22.20
CA THR A 159 -0.04 18.62 -23.67
C THR A 159 -1.01 17.53 -24.08
N MET A 160 -1.87 17.04 -23.18
CA MET A 160 -2.80 15.97 -23.50
C MET A 160 -3.76 16.42 -24.61
N PRO A 161 -3.75 15.80 -25.81
CA PRO A 161 -4.59 16.22 -26.92
C PRO A 161 -6.07 16.13 -26.61
N LEU A 162 -6.89 17.04 -27.15
CA LEU A 162 -8.36 17.06 -27.01
C LEU A 162 -8.91 17.35 -25.61
N PHE A 163 -8.07 17.53 -24.59
CA PHE A 163 -8.50 17.84 -23.23
C PHE A 163 -8.15 19.29 -22.85
N GLY A 164 -8.95 19.91 -21.99
CA GLY A 164 -8.67 21.25 -21.43
C GLY A 164 -8.49 22.35 -22.49
N GLY A 165 -9.12 22.20 -23.66
CA GLY A 165 -8.98 23.13 -24.78
C GLY A 165 -7.79 22.88 -25.70
N ASN A 166 -7.04 21.78 -25.51
CA ASN A 166 -5.96 21.40 -26.42
C ASN A 166 -6.50 20.93 -27.78
N ASN A 167 -5.83 21.34 -28.85
CA ASN A 167 -6.05 20.81 -30.18
C ASN A 167 -5.58 19.34 -30.31
N ILE A 168 -5.69 18.76 -31.51
CA ILE A 168 -5.28 17.36 -31.80
C ILE A 168 -3.76 17.15 -31.57
N ILE A 169 -2.96 18.23 -31.59
CA ILE A 169 -1.51 18.21 -31.41
C ILE A 169 -1.14 18.42 -29.93
N GLY A 170 -2.09 18.77 -29.06
CA GLY A 170 -1.84 18.98 -27.63
C GLY A 170 -1.53 20.43 -27.23
N GLU A 171 -1.84 21.39 -28.10
CA GLU A 171 -1.51 22.81 -27.92
C GLU A 171 -2.75 23.68 -27.71
N GLY A 172 -2.56 24.83 -27.05
CA GLY A 172 -3.56 25.91 -26.93
C GLY A 172 -4.41 25.91 -25.66
N GLY A 173 -4.42 24.82 -24.89
CA GLY A 173 -5.20 24.67 -23.67
C GLY A 173 -4.38 24.29 -22.44
N SER A 174 -5.08 23.81 -21.41
CA SER A 174 -4.51 23.33 -20.15
C SER A 174 -4.36 21.79 -20.09
N GLY A 175 -4.91 21.05 -21.05
CA GLY A 175 -4.89 19.59 -21.02
C GLY A 175 -5.62 19.05 -19.78
N TRP A 176 -4.91 18.24 -19.01
CA TRP A 176 -5.34 17.71 -17.71
C TRP A 176 -4.90 18.58 -16.52
N VAL A 177 -4.23 19.71 -16.75
CA VAL A 177 -3.79 20.59 -15.65
C VAL A 177 -5.01 21.10 -14.90
N ASN A 178 -4.93 21.05 -13.56
CA ASN A 178 -6.03 21.40 -12.64
C ASN A 178 -7.29 20.51 -12.79
N THR A 179 -7.12 19.25 -13.19
CA THR A 179 -8.19 18.26 -13.25
C THR A 179 -7.80 17.00 -12.46
N TRP A 180 -8.78 16.19 -12.05
CA TRP A 180 -8.50 14.92 -11.36
C TRP A 180 -7.72 13.94 -12.23
N TRP A 181 -7.88 13.97 -13.57
CA TRP A 181 -7.19 13.07 -14.49
C TRP A 181 -5.67 13.18 -14.43
N GLY A 182 -5.16 14.40 -14.28
CA GLY A 182 -3.72 14.65 -14.14
C GLY A 182 -3.10 14.06 -12.86
N LEU A 183 -3.94 13.72 -11.88
CA LEU A 183 -3.54 13.08 -10.62
C LEU A 183 -3.83 11.57 -10.60
N ILE A 184 -4.92 11.15 -11.23
CA ILE A 184 -5.36 9.74 -11.23
C ILE A 184 -4.53 8.90 -12.20
N ILE A 185 -4.46 9.31 -13.48
CA ILE A 185 -3.99 8.45 -14.58
C ILE A 185 -2.48 8.21 -14.57
N PRO A 186 -1.61 9.23 -14.42
CA PRO A 186 -0.17 9.00 -14.60
C PRO A 186 0.46 8.02 -13.60
N GLY A 187 -0.13 7.91 -12.40
CA GLY A 187 0.30 6.94 -11.38
C GLY A 187 -0.59 5.68 -11.32
N ALA A 188 -1.61 5.57 -12.17
CA ALA A 188 -2.67 4.59 -12.03
C ALA A 188 -2.19 3.14 -12.02
N VAL A 189 -1.08 2.84 -12.67
CA VAL A 189 -0.46 1.51 -12.64
C VAL A 189 1.00 1.68 -12.28
N THR A 190 1.42 0.96 -11.24
CA THR A 190 2.83 0.92 -10.86
C THR A 190 3.38 -0.48 -11.09
N PRO A 191 4.64 -0.62 -11.54
CA PRO A 191 5.29 -1.92 -11.67
C PRO A 191 5.27 -2.72 -10.36
N PHE A 192 5.39 -2.03 -9.23
CA PHE A 192 5.31 -2.65 -7.91
C PHE A 192 3.94 -3.31 -7.66
N ALA A 193 2.85 -2.60 -7.98
CA ALA A 193 1.50 -3.14 -7.81
C ALA A 193 1.27 -4.39 -8.68
N VAL A 194 1.82 -4.43 -9.89
CA VAL A 194 1.72 -5.59 -10.81
C VAL A 194 2.33 -6.86 -10.22
N PHE A 195 3.31 -6.74 -9.32
CA PHE A 195 3.95 -7.89 -8.66
C PHE A 195 3.37 -8.22 -7.29
N MET A 196 2.67 -7.29 -6.66
CA MET A 196 2.05 -7.47 -5.34
C MET A 196 0.70 -8.19 -5.40
N PHE A 197 -0.05 -8.04 -6.50
CA PHE A 197 -1.36 -8.65 -6.72
C PHE A 197 -1.26 -9.85 -7.66
#